data_AF-U2SNM2-F1
#
_entry.id   AF-U2SNM2-F1
#
_cell.length_a   1.000
_cell.length_b   1.000
_cell.length_c   1.000
_cell.angle_alpha   90.00
_cell.angle_beta   90.00
_cell.angle_gamma   90.00
#
_symmetry.space_group_name_H-M   'P 1'
#
loop_
_entity.id
_entity.type
_entity.pdbx_description
1 polymer ?
#
loop_
_entity_poly.entity_id
_entity_poly.type
_entity_poly.pdbx_seq_one_letter_code
_entity_poly.pdbx_strand_id
1 'polypeptide(L)'
;MVTKKTLWEKLFPGREHKHAQKSTKINYANKYIIRIILFFLVENIALMKIREYQFMRNMLEIANKGGGPSAEVVKTLKDTMLTENLAIVIITTAISIGLLYYCDSKMTKGGQ
;
A
#
# COMPACT_ATOMS: atom_id res chain seq x y z
N MET A 1 -38.96 -17.58 -8.50
CA MET A 1 -38.12 -17.05 -7.41
C MET A 1 -38.84 -15.88 -6.77
N VAL A 2 -39.33 -16.03 -5.53
CA VAL A 2 -40.04 -14.95 -4.82
C VAL A 2 -38.99 -14.09 -4.11
N THR A 3 -38.67 -12.94 -4.70
CA THR A 3 -37.78 -11.96 -4.10
C THR A 3 -38.45 -11.44 -2.82
N LYS A 4 -37.93 -11.84 -1.66
CA LYS A 4 -38.44 -11.36 -0.36
C LYS A 4 -38.12 -9.87 -0.24
N LYS A 5 -39.11 -9.02 -0.53
CA LYS A 5 -39.00 -7.57 -0.34
C LYS A 5 -38.85 -7.25 1.15
N THR A 6 -37.94 -6.32 1.46
CA THR A 6 -37.70 -5.89 2.84
C THR A 6 -38.92 -5.12 3.38
N LEU A 7 -39.08 -5.05 4.70
CA LEU A 7 -40.17 -4.30 5.35
C LEU A 7 -40.24 -2.84 4.87
N TRP A 8 -39.09 -2.22 4.61
CA TRP A 8 -39.00 -0.87 4.06
C TRP A 8 -39.55 -0.76 2.63
N GLU A 9 -39.22 -1.71 1.74
CA GLU A 9 -39.73 -1.72 0.37
C GLU A 9 -41.26 -1.92 0.31
N LYS A 10 -41.83 -2.60 1.31
CA LYS A 10 -43.28 -2.71 1.46
C LYS A 10 -43.92 -1.43 2.03
N LEU A 11 -43.25 -0.77 2.97
CA LEU A 11 -43.78 0.42 3.66
C LEU A 11 -43.58 1.72 2.86
N PHE A 12 -42.53 1.82 2.05
CA PHE A 12 -42.19 3.01 1.25
C PHE A 12 -41.78 2.65 -0.18
N PRO A 13 -42.73 2.16 -1.00
CA PRO A 13 -42.44 1.78 -2.38
C PRO A 13 -41.93 2.99 -3.18
N GLY A 14 -40.78 2.82 -3.84
CA GLY A 14 -40.16 3.85 -4.68
C GLY A 14 -39.32 4.90 -3.95
N ARG A 15 -39.08 4.77 -2.63
CA ARG A 15 -38.13 5.65 -1.91
C ARG A 15 -36.80 4.95 -1.67
N GLU A 16 -35.71 5.54 -2.15
CA GLU A 16 -34.36 5.10 -1.81
C GLU A 16 -34.14 5.20 -0.28
N HIS A 17 -33.71 4.11 0.34
CA HIS A 17 -33.39 4.10 1.78
C HIS A 17 -32.25 5.09 2.05
N LYS A 18 -32.32 5.85 3.16
CA LYS A 18 -31.29 6.85 3.52
C LYS A 18 -29.86 6.25 3.69
N HIS A 19 -29.77 4.92 3.82
CA HIS A 19 -28.54 4.14 3.89
C HIS A 19 -28.17 3.42 2.58
N ALA A 20 -28.93 3.61 1.49
CA ALA A 20 -28.51 3.20 0.16
C ALA A 20 -27.32 4.08 -0.27
N GLN A 21 -26.14 3.70 0.19
CA GLN A 21 -24.92 4.44 -0.04
C GLN A 21 -24.58 4.32 -1.53
N LYS A 22 -24.95 5.35 -2.31
CA LYS A 22 -24.74 5.39 -3.77
C LYS A 22 -23.30 4.99 -4.09
N SER A 23 -23.18 3.94 -4.90
CA SER A 23 -21.95 3.32 -5.44
C SER A 23 -20.83 4.31 -5.80
N THR A 24 -21.18 5.53 -6.22
CA THR A 24 -20.24 6.62 -6.54
C THR A 24 -19.35 7.08 -5.37
N LYS A 25 -19.85 7.19 -4.13
CA LYS A 25 -19.00 7.60 -2.98
C LYS A 25 -18.00 6.49 -2.58
N ILE A 26 -18.43 5.25 -2.73
CA ILE A 26 -17.64 4.05 -2.45
C ILE A 26 -16.50 3.92 -3.46
N ASN A 27 -16.78 4.14 -4.74
CA ASN A 27 -15.79 4.14 -5.81
C ASN A 27 -14.76 5.30 -5.65
N TYR A 28 -15.21 6.46 -5.16
CA TYR A 28 -14.33 7.58 -4.85
C TYR A 28 -13.34 7.27 -3.71
N ALA A 29 -13.81 6.60 -2.64
CA ALA A 29 -12.95 6.19 -1.53
C ALA A 29 -11.89 5.17 -1.98
N ASN A 30 -12.26 4.18 -2.78
CA ASN A 30 -11.30 3.21 -3.35
C ASN A 30 -10.25 3.88 -4.23
N LYS A 31 -10.66 4.85 -5.05
CA LYS A 31 -9.71 5.63 -5.87
C LYS A 31 -8.71 6.42 -5.02
N TYR A 32 -9.12 6.93 -3.86
CA TYR A 32 -8.22 7.60 -2.92
C TYR A 32 -7.28 6.61 -2.22
N ILE A 33 -7.77 5.44 -1.80
CA ILE A 33 -6.94 4.40 -1.20
C ILE A 33 -5.84 3.95 -2.19
N ILE A 34 -6.20 3.72 -3.45
CA ILE A 34 -5.22 3.36 -4.50
C ILE A 34 -4.20 4.48 -4.72
N ARG A 35 -4.61 5.76 -4.70
CA ARG A 35 -3.69 6.90 -4.81
C ARG A 35 -2.72 6.97 -3.62
N ILE A 36 -3.19 6.70 -2.41
CA ILE A 36 -2.34 6.66 -1.21
C ILE A 36 -1.32 5.52 -1.31
N ILE A 37 -1.75 4.33 -1.74
CA ILE A 37 -0.86 3.18 -1.96
C ILE A 37 0.21 3.52 -3.02
N LEU A 38 -0.18 4.09 -4.15
CA LEU A 38 0.77 4.51 -5.20
C LEU A 38 1.75 5.57 -4.70
N PHE A 39 1.28 6.55 -3.93
CA PHE A 39 2.13 7.57 -3.33
C PHE A 39 3.17 6.94 -2.39
N PHE A 40 2.75 6.05 -1.49
CA PHE A 40 3.65 5.33 -0.58
C PHE A 40 4.66 4.45 -1.32
N LEU A 41 4.27 3.80 -2.42
CA LEU A 41 5.19 3.00 -3.22
C LEU A 41 6.28 3.87 -3.85
N VAL A 42 5.91 5.02 -4.44
CA VAL A 42 6.87 5.97 -5.02
C VAL A 42 7.78 6.55 -3.95
N GLU A 43 7.23 6.92 -2.78
CA GLU A 43 8.00 7.44 -1.66
C GLU A 43 9.02 6.40 -1.14
N ASN A 44 8.61 5.14 -0.99
CA ASN A 44 9.53 4.06 -0.60
C ASN A 44 10.67 3.89 -1.61
N ILE A 45 10.39 3.94 -2.91
CA ILE A 45 11.42 3.85 -3.95
C ILE A 45 12.41 5.02 -3.86
N ALA A 46 11.91 6.25 -3.67
CA ALA A 46 12.77 7.42 -3.50
C ALA A 46 13.66 7.31 -2.25
N LEU A 47 13.09 6.89 -1.11
CA LEU A 47 13.82 6.68 0.14
C LEU A 47 14.91 5.61 0.01
N MET A 48 14.62 4.49 -0.67
CA MET A 48 15.61 3.46 -0.96
C MET A 48 16.80 4.02 -1.75
N LYS A 49 16.54 4.85 -2.77
CA LYS A 49 17.58 5.46 -3.59
C LYS A 49 18.44 6.47 -2.82
N ILE A 50 17.81 7.28 -1.96
CA ILE A 50 18.52 8.20 -1.08
C ILE A 50 19.45 7.43 -0.13
N ARG A 51 18.97 6.33 0.45
CA ARG A 51 19.77 5.47 1.34
C ARG A 51 20.96 4.85 0.60
N GLU A 52 20.74 4.32 -0.61
CA GLU A 52 21.80 3.74 -1.44
C GLU A 52 22.87 4.78 -1.78
N TYR A 53 22.46 6.00 -2.12
CA TYR A 53 23.38 7.11 -2.39
C TYR A 53 24.19 7.50 -1.15
N GLN A 54 23.55 7.62 0.03
CA GLN A 54 24.24 7.93 1.28
C GLN A 54 25.26 6.85 1.64
N PHE A 55 24.90 5.57 1.47
CA PHE A 55 25.81 4.45 1.71
C PHE A 55 27.05 4.54 0.81
N MET A 56 26.88 4.71 -0.50
CA MET A 56 27.99 4.86 -1.44
C MET A 56 28.89 6.05 -1.12
N ARG A 57 28.29 7.21 -0.80
CA ARG A 57 29.04 8.41 -0.46
C ARG A 57 29.88 8.20 0.80
N ASN A 58 29.29 7.63 1.85
CA ASN A 58 30.01 7.37 3.10
C ASN A 58 31.14 6.36 2.90
N MET A 59 30.93 5.33 2.08
CA MET A 59 31.96 4.34 1.74
C MET A 59 33.12 4.96 0.95
N LEU A 60 32.83 5.84 -0.01
CA LEU A 60 33.85 6.58 -0.76
C LEU A 60 34.64 7.54 0.14
N GLU A 61 33.96 8.24 1.05
CA GLU A 61 34.62 9.15 1.99
C GLU A 61 35.56 8.40 2.95
N ILE A 62 35.13 7.23 3.42
CA ILE A 62 35.96 6.33 4.24
C ILE A 62 37.20 5.90 3.43
N ALA A 63 37.00 5.35 2.22
CA ALA A 63 38.09 4.89 1.36
C ALA A 63 39.12 6.01 1.05
N ASN A 64 38.65 7.23 0.80
CA ASN A 64 39.50 8.39 0.55
C ASN A 64 40.35 8.80 1.76
N LYS A 65 39.93 8.45 2.99
CA LYS A 65 40.69 8.71 4.23
C LYS A 65 41.72 7.61 4.54
N GLY A 66 41.95 6.66 3.61
CA GLY A 66 42.97 5.61 3.75
C GLY A 66 42.58 4.44 4.65
N GLY A 67 41.34 4.42 5.15
CA GLY A 67 40.75 3.29 5.86
C GLY A 67 39.53 2.81 5.10
N GLY A 68 39.27 1.50 5.09
CA GLY A 68 38.09 0.98 4.40
C GLY A 68 37.84 -0.47 4.75
N PRO A 69 36.57 -0.86 5.01
CA PRO A 69 36.20 -2.27 5.04
C PRO A 69 36.63 -2.96 3.74
N SER A 70 36.95 -4.25 3.80
CA SER A 70 37.26 -5.02 2.59
C SER A 70 36.10 -4.95 1.60
N ALA A 71 36.39 -5.07 0.30
CA ALA A 71 35.37 -5.07 -0.75
C ALA A 71 34.26 -6.12 -0.50
N GLU A 72 34.62 -7.22 0.16
CA GLU A 72 33.69 -8.27 0.59
C GLU A 72 32.69 -7.77 1.66
N VAL A 73 33.16 -7.05 2.68
CA VAL A 73 32.29 -6.46 3.70
C VAL A 73 31.34 -5.42 3.09
N VAL A 74 31.83 -4.61 2.14
CA VAL A 74 31.00 -3.63 1.42
C VAL A 74 29.91 -4.30 0.60
N LYS A 75 30.25 -5.40 -0.07
CA LYS A 75 29.30 -6.19 -0.85
C LYS A 75 28.23 -6.80 0.06
N THR A 76 28.63 -7.41 1.17
CA THR A 76 27.69 -7.99 2.15
C THR A 76 26.76 -6.90 2.72
N LEU A 77 27.28 -5.73 3.07
CA LEU A 77 26.45 -4.61 3.54
C LEU A 77 25.44 -4.15 2.49
N LYS A 78 25.85 -4.06 1.23
CA LYS A 78 24.97 -3.71 0.11
C LYS A 78 23.88 -4.78 -0.10
N ASP A 79 24.25 -6.05 -0.06
CA ASP A 79 23.33 -7.18 -0.26
C ASP A 79 22.32 -7.26 0.90
N THR A 80 22.75 -7.05 2.14
CA THR A 80 21.87 -6.94 3.31
C THR A 80 20.90 -5.77 3.17
N MET A 81 21.39 -4.58 2.81
CA MET A 81 20.54 -3.40 2.61
C MET A 81 19.49 -3.63 1.50
N LEU A 82 19.88 -4.30 0.42
CA LEU A 82 18.97 -4.64 -0.68
C LEU A 82 17.90 -5.65 -0.22
N THR A 83 18.29 -6.63 0.59
CA THR A 83 17.39 -7.64 1.17
C THR A 83 16.38 -7.00 2.13
N GLU A 84 16.84 -6.12 3.03
CA GLU A 84 15.96 -5.39 3.96
C GLU A 84 14.97 -4.50 3.21
N ASN A 85 15.45 -3.76 2.20
CA ASN A 85 14.63 -2.93 1.34
C ASN A 85 13.56 -3.75 0.59
N LEU A 86 13.94 -4.91 0.05
CA LEU A 86 13.01 -5.82 -0.62
C LEU A 86 11.95 -6.35 0.36
N ALA A 87 12.34 -6.71 1.58
CA ALA A 87 11.42 -7.16 2.62
C ALA A 87 10.37 -6.08 2.96
N ILE A 88 10.80 -4.82 3.10
CA ILE A 88 9.89 -3.68 3.35
C ILE A 88 8.89 -3.54 2.21
N VAL A 89 9.33 -3.61 0.95
CA VAL A 89 8.46 -3.50 -0.22
C VAL A 89 7.43 -4.65 -0.26
N ILE A 90 7.85 -5.88 0.05
CA ILE A 90 6.95 -7.04 0.09
C ILE A 90 5.90 -6.87 1.19
N ILE A 91 6.30 -6.51 2.41
CA ILE A 91 5.40 -6.33 3.55
C ILE A 91 4.38 -5.22 3.27
N THR A 92 4.84 -4.06 2.79
CA THR A 92 3.97 -2.93 2.46
C THR A 92 3.00 -3.26 1.32
N THR A 93 3.44 -4.02 0.33
CA THR A 93 2.58 -4.50 -0.77
C THR A 93 1.51 -5.46 -0.24
N ALA A 94 1.89 -6.43 0.59
CA ALA A 94 0.95 -7.40 1.17
C ALA A 94 -0.12 -6.72 2.02
N ILE A 95 0.26 -5.75 2.86
CA ILE A 95 -0.67 -4.93 3.65
C ILE A 95 -1.60 -4.13 2.74
N SER A 96 -1.05 -3.51 1.68
CA SER A 96 -1.84 -2.72 0.73
C SER A 96 -2.89 -3.56 0.00
N ILE A 97 -2.53 -4.77 -0.44
CA ILE A 97 -3.46 -5.72 -1.06
C ILE A 97 -4.51 -6.17 -0.03
N GLY A 98 -4.10 -6.46 1.21
CA GLY A 98 -5.02 -6.84 2.29
C GLY A 98 -6.05 -5.75 2.59
N LEU A 99 -5.63 -4.47 2.61
CA LEU A 99 -6.53 -3.33 2.77
C LEU A 99 -7.50 -3.20 1.59
N LEU A 100 -7.02 -3.35 0.35
CA LEU A 100 -7.89 -3.33 -0.84
C LEU A 100 -8.93 -4.45 -0.77
N TYR A 101 -8.53 -5.67 -0.43
CA TYR A 101 -9.44 -6.80 -0.29
C TYR A 101 -10.42 -6.61 0.86
N TYR A 102 -9.99 -6.09 2.00
CA TYR A 102 -10.87 -5.78 3.13
C TYR A 102 -11.91 -4.74 2.75
N CYS A 103 -11.50 -3.65 2.08
CA CYS A 103 -12.39 -2.60 1.61
C CYS A 103 -13.41 -3.16 0.61
N ASP A 104 -12.98 -3.97 -0.36
CA ASP A 104 -13.88 -4.62 -1.33
C ASP A 104 -14.87 -5.61 -0.67
N SER A 105 -14.38 -6.45 0.26
CA SER A 105 -15.20 -7.42 0.99
C SER A 105 -16.27 -6.75 1.86
N LYS A 106 -15.95 -5.63 2.52
CA LYS A 106 -16.91 -4.82 3.29
C LYS A 106 -17.97 -4.19 2.40
N MET A 107 -17.64 -3.82 1.17
CA MET A 107 -18.57 -3.22 0.21
C MET A 107 -19.54 -4.26 -0.37
N THR A 108 -19.04 -5.45 -0.69
CA THR A 108 -19.86 -6.55 -1.21
C THR A 108 -20.78 -7.15 -0.15
N LYS A 109 -20.36 -7.18 1.12
CA LYS A 109 -21.16 -7.73 2.24
C LYS A 109 -22.01 -6.70 2.99
N GLY A 110 -21.66 -5.41 2.95
CA GLY A 110 -22.42 -4.33 3.59
C GLY A 110 -23.51 -3.70 2.72
N GLY A 111 -23.65 -4.14 1.47
CA GLY A 111 -24.64 -3.67 0.50
C GLY A 111 -25.86 -4.59 0.31
N GLN A 112 -26.04 -5.60 1.16
CA GLN A 112 -27.24 -6.44 1.20
C GLN A 112 -28.10 -6.11 2.43
#